data_AF-A0A9D1B4U3-F1
#
_entry.id   AF-A0A9D1B4U3-F1
#
_cell.length_a   1.000
_cell.length_b   1.000
_cell.length_c   1.000
_cell.angle_alpha   90.00
_cell.angle_beta   90.00
_cell.angle_gamma   90.00
#
_symmetry.space_group_name_H-M   'P 1'
#
loop_
_entity.id
_entity.type
_entity.pdbx_description
1 polymer ?
#
loop_
_entity_poly.entity_id
_entity_poly.type
_entity_poly.pdbx_seq_one_letter_code
_entity_poly.pdbx_strand_id
1 'polypeptide(L)'
;EVLTAYLKAFLCLYDWIFKRANIDLTRRITRYIDPFPGDYVRLVVDPDYQPDLATLIDDYLDYNPTRNRALDLLPLFLYLDEARVRWVTDDPLIKPRPTFHYRLPNSNIHVLEWGLHESWNDWVEVENLAADRYRLHSLCAAYSEYLRNPFRRWWGRWDHVIEAQWIRR
;
A
#
# COMPACT_ATOMS: atom_id res chain seq x y z
N GLU A 1 -8.70 -10.71 7.74
CA GLU A 1 -9.69 -9.61 7.69
C GLU A 1 -9.07 -8.22 7.89
N VAL A 2 -8.60 -7.84 9.09
CA VAL A 2 -8.07 -6.47 9.35
C VAL A 2 -6.88 -6.14 8.45
N LEU A 3 -5.85 -6.99 8.38
CA LEU A 3 -4.67 -6.74 7.54
C LEU A 3 -5.02 -6.58 6.05
N THR A 4 -5.94 -7.41 5.55
CA THR A 4 -6.48 -7.31 4.20
C THR A 4 -7.13 -5.95 3.96
N ALA A 5 -7.92 -5.45 4.92
CA ALA A 5 -8.58 -4.15 4.80
C ALA A 5 -7.58 -3.00 4.71
N TYR A 6 -6.55 -2.99 5.56
CA TYR A 6 -5.48 -1.99 5.52
C TYR A 6 -4.69 -2.04 4.22
N LEU A 7 -4.35 -3.24 3.74
CA LEU A 7 -3.64 -3.40 2.47
C LEU A 7 -4.51 -2.93 1.29
N LYS A 8 -5.79 -3.32 1.24
CA LYS A 8 -6.75 -2.84 0.23
C LYS A 8 -6.86 -1.31 0.24
N ALA A 9 -7.01 -0.72 1.42
CA ALA A 9 -7.11 0.73 1.60
C ALA A 9 -5.84 1.44 1.10
N PHE A 10 -4.67 0.96 1.50
CA PHE A 10 -3.39 1.52 1.06
C PHE A 10 -3.24 1.44 -0.47
N LEU A 11 -3.55 0.30 -1.09
CA LEU A 11 -3.46 0.13 -2.54
C LEU A 11 -4.42 1.05 -3.30
N CYS A 12 -5.66 1.20 -2.82
CA CYS A 12 -6.63 2.12 -3.43
C CYS A 12 -6.22 3.59 -3.31
N LEU A 13 -5.56 3.97 -2.22
CA LEU A 13 -5.13 5.35 -1.96
C LEU A 13 -3.71 5.65 -2.47
N TYR A 14 -2.97 4.64 -2.94
CA TYR A 14 -1.54 4.75 -3.24
C TYR A 14 -1.20 5.94 -4.16
N ASP A 15 -1.90 6.10 -5.28
CA ASP A 15 -1.62 7.19 -6.24
C ASP A 15 -1.85 8.58 -5.62
N TRP A 16 -2.86 8.71 -4.75
CA TRP A 16 -3.16 9.95 -4.03
C TRP A 16 -2.07 10.26 -2.99
N ILE A 17 -1.70 9.27 -2.17
CA ILE A 17 -0.61 9.39 -1.17
C ILE A 17 0.71 9.73 -1.88
N PHE A 18 1.03 9.00 -2.94
CA PHE A 18 2.29 9.14 -3.67
C PHE A 18 2.44 10.55 -4.28
N LYS A 19 1.35 11.12 -4.80
CA LYS A 19 1.33 12.50 -5.31
C LYS A 19 1.54 13.53 -4.20
N ARG A 20 0.87 13.35 -3.05
CA ARG A 20 0.94 14.26 -1.90
C ARG A 20 2.28 14.23 -1.21
N ALA A 21 2.88 13.05 -1.06
CA ALA A 21 4.20 12.88 -0.47
C ALA A 21 5.31 13.59 -1.26
N ASN A 22 5.04 14.05 -2.49
CA ASN A 22 5.97 14.76 -3.38
C ASN A 22 7.37 14.12 -3.37
N ILE A 23 7.39 12.80 -3.53
CA ILE A 23 8.61 12.00 -3.30
C ILE A 23 9.70 12.49 -4.25
N ASP A 24 10.84 12.88 -3.68
CA ASP A 24 11.97 13.40 -4.43
C ASP A 24 12.33 12.49 -5.59
N LEU A 25 12.54 13.09 -6.76
CA LEU A 25 12.87 12.39 -8.00
C LEU A 25 14.08 11.45 -7.83
N THR A 26 14.98 11.77 -6.91
CA THR A 26 16.16 10.96 -6.57
C THR A 26 15.79 9.59 -5.97
N ARG A 27 14.71 9.49 -5.17
CA ARG A 27 14.23 8.20 -4.63
C ARG A 27 13.55 7.33 -5.69
N ARG A 28 13.03 7.94 -6.77
CA ARG A 28 12.52 7.21 -7.94
C ARG A 28 13.65 6.56 -8.75
N ILE A 29 14.83 7.18 -8.77
CA ILE A 29 16.00 6.69 -9.52
C ILE A 29 16.68 5.51 -8.79
N THR A 30 16.64 5.47 -7.45
CA THR A 30 17.34 4.44 -6.66
C THR A 30 16.54 3.14 -6.41
N ARG A 31 15.33 2.99 -6.96
CA ARG A 31 14.43 1.83 -6.75
C ARG A 31 14.19 1.49 -5.27
N TYR A 32 14.31 2.48 -4.38
CA TYR A 32 14.18 2.24 -2.93
C TYR A 32 12.72 1.97 -2.52
N ILE A 33 11.77 2.21 -3.44
CA ILE A 33 10.33 2.00 -3.30
C ILE A 33 9.76 1.63 -4.67
N ASP A 34 9.66 0.34 -4.97
CA ASP A 34 9.02 -0.11 -6.19
C ASP A 34 7.50 -0.12 -6.01
N PRO A 35 6.71 0.32 -7.02
CA PRO A 35 5.26 0.17 -6.99
C PRO A 35 4.89 -1.31 -6.93
N PHE A 36 3.76 -1.63 -6.32
CA PHE A 36 3.26 -3.00 -6.29
C PHE A 36 3.03 -3.54 -7.73
N PRO A 37 3.28 -4.84 -8.00
CA PRO A 37 2.99 -5.43 -9.29
C PRO A 37 1.52 -5.25 -9.65
N GLY A 38 1.22 -4.87 -10.88
CA GLY A 38 -0.16 -4.58 -11.29
C GLY A 38 -1.12 -5.77 -11.12
N ASP A 39 -0.63 -7.00 -11.32
CA ASP A 39 -1.41 -8.23 -11.09
C ASP A 39 -1.73 -8.41 -9.61
N TYR A 40 -0.78 -8.15 -8.73
CA TYR A 40 -0.98 -8.18 -7.28
C TYR A 40 -2.00 -7.15 -6.82
N VAL A 41 -1.91 -5.92 -7.35
CA VAL A 41 -2.90 -4.88 -7.04
C VAL A 41 -4.30 -5.34 -7.45
N ARG A 42 -4.46 -5.86 -8.68
CA ARG A 42 -5.75 -6.38 -9.16
C ARG A 42 -6.30 -7.50 -8.29
N LEU A 43 -5.46 -8.46 -7.89
CA LEU A 43 -5.84 -9.54 -6.99
C LEU A 43 -6.38 -8.98 -5.67
N VAL A 44 -5.61 -8.13 -5.01
CA VAL A 44 -5.93 -7.68 -3.66
C VAL A 44 -7.12 -6.73 -3.65
N VAL A 45 -7.25 -5.82 -4.63
CA VAL A 45 -8.34 -4.82 -4.64
C VAL A 45 -9.65 -5.38 -5.19
N ASP A 46 -9.69 -6.64 -5.62
CA ASP A 46 -10.94 -7.33 -5.92
C ASP A 46 -11.84 -7.33 -4.65
N PRO A 47 -13.09 -6.86 -4.71
CA PRO A 47 -14.00 -6.85 -3.57
C PRO A 47 -14.18 -8.23 -2.92
N ASP A 48 -14.13 -9.31 -3.71
CA ASP A 48 -14.32 -10.69 -3.26
C ASP A 48 -13.05 -11.30 -2.65
N TYR A 49 -11.89 -10.66 -2.80
CA TYR A 49 -10.65 -11.09 -2.17
C TYR A 49 -10.69 -10.94 -0.64
N GLN A 50 -11.00 -12.03 0.05
CA GLN A 50 -11.12 -12.12 1.51
C GLN A 50 -10.37 -13.37 2.02
N PRO A 51 -9.04 -13.44 1.83
CA PRO A 51 -8.24 -14.59 2.24
C PRO A 51 -8.19 -14.72 3.77
N ASP A 52 -7.84 -15.92 4.21
CA ASP A 52 -7.30 -16.11 5.55
C ASP A 52 -5.87 -15.55 5.66
N LEU A 53 -5.28 -15.59 6.86
CA LEU A 53 -3.95 -15.03 7.08
C LEU A 53 -2.88 -15.78 6.28
N ALA A 54 -2.97 -17.11 6.18
CA ALA A 54 -1.98 -17.91 5.47
C ALA A 54 -1.95 -17.56 3.98
N THR A 55 -3.12 -17.52 3.34
CA THR A 55 -3.27 -17.16 1.92
C THR A 55 -2.84 -15.72 1.67
N LEU A 56 -3.18 -14.78 2.56
CA LEU A 56 -2.71 -13.39 2.45
C LEU A 56 -1.18 -13.28 2.46
N ILE A 57 -0.51 -14.06 3.31
CA ILE A 57 0.95 -14.06 3.39
C ILE A 57 1.55 -14.71 2.14
N ASP A 58 1.02 -15.85 1.70
CA ASP A 58 1.48 -16.56 0.50
C ASP A 58 1.36 -15.67 -0.74
N ASP A 59 0.18 -15.08 -0.96
CA ASP A 59 -0.04 -14.14 -2.08
C ASP A 59 0.89 -12.92 -1.98
N TYR A 60 1.14 -12.39 -0.78
CA TYR A 60 2.10 -11.29 -0.65
C TYR A 60 3.51 -11.73 -1.03
N LEU A 61 3.95 -12.91 -0.57
CA LEU A 61 5.30 -13.43 -0.81
C LEU A 61 5.52 -13.79 -2.28
N ASP A 62 4.51 -14.34 -2.96
CA ASP A 62 4.59 -14.68 -4.38
C ASP A 62 4.84 -13.46 -5.27
N TYR A 63 4.22 -12.32 -4.93
CA TYR A 63 4.33 -11.09 -5.73
C TYR A 63 5.34 -10.08 -5.17
N ASN A 64 5.66 -10.15 -3.88
CA ASN A 64 6.46 -9.17 -3.16
C ASN A 64 7.51 -9.82 -2.22
N PRO A 65 8.40 -10.70 -2.71
CA PRO A 65 9.50 -11.27 -1.91
C PRO A 65 10.64 -10.25 -1.75
N THR A 66 10.32 -8.99 -1.46
CA THR A 66 11.26 -7.89 -1.36
C THR A 66 10.78 -6.86 -0.35
N ARG A 67 11.72 -6.30 0.41
CA ARG A 67 11.44 -5.18 1.31
C ARG A 67 11.11 -3.89 0.56
N ASN A 68 11.50 -3.76 -0.72
CA ASN A 68 11.45 -2.50 -1.47
C ASN A 68 10.04 -2.16 -2.00
N ARG A 69 9.06 -2.12 -1.09
CA ARG A 69 7.69 -1.70 -1.36
C ARG A 69 7.34 -0.45 -0.57
N ALA A 70 6.37 0.30 -1.08
CA ALA A 70 5.83 1.49 -0.42
C ALA A 70 5.23 1.17 0.95
N LEU A 71 4.62 -0.01 1.06
CA LEU A 71 4.18 -0.64 2.29
C LEU A 71 4.82 -2.04 2.35
N ASP A 72 5.88 -2.16 3.14
CA ASP A 72 6.57 -3.42 3.38
C ASP A 72 5.85 -4.17 4.52
N LEU A 73 5.35 -5.37 4.21
CA LEU A 73 4.68 -6.23 5.18
C LEU A 73 5.54 -7.41 5.61
N LEU A 74 6.72 -7.62 5.03
CA LEU A 74 7.58 -8.76 5.39
C LEU A 74 7.96 -8.76 6.88
N PRO A 75 8.27 -7.63 7.53
CA PRO A 75 8.53 -7.61 8.98
C PRO A 75 7.33 -8.04 9.83
N LEU A 76 6.11 -7.67 9.41
CA LEU A 76 4.87 -8.04 10.09
C LEU A 76 4.54 -9.51 9.87
N PHE A 77 4.62 -9.98 8.63
CA PHE A 77 4.37 -11.37 8.30
C PHE A 77 5.41 -12.30 8.90
N LEU A 78 6.67 -11.89 8.99
CA LEU A 78 7.70 -12.64 9.70
C LEU A 78 7.41 -12.73 11.21
N TYR A 79 6.80 -11.70 11.81
CA TYR A 79 6.36 -11.74 13.21
C TYR A 79 5.16 -12.67 13.42
N LEU A 80 4.27 -12.79 12.43
CA LEU A 80 3.05 -13.60 12.51
C LEU A 80 3.27 -15.07 12.14
N ASP A 81 4.09 -15.35 11.13
CA ASP A 81 4.40 -16.69 10.62
C ASP A 81 5.83 -16.72 10.07
N GLU A 82 6.79 -16.93 10.97
CA GLU A 82 8.21 -16.93 10.60
C GLU A 82 8.54 -18.02 9.59
N ALA A 83 8.02 -19.24 9.79
CA ALA A 83 8.34 -20.39 8.95
C ALA A 83 7.94 -20.15 7.49
N ARG A 84 6.75 -19.59 7.25
CA ARG A 84 6.25 -19.28 5.91
C ARG A 84 7.10 -18.23 5.20
N VAL A 85 7.45 -17.14 5.88
CA VAL A 85 8.30 -16.09 5.28
C VAL A 85 9.72 -16.62 5.01
N ARG A 86 10.29 -17.38 5.94
CA ARG A 86 11.64 -17.95 5.81
C ARG A 86 11.75 -19.04 4.76
N TRP A 87 10.63 -19.65 4.38
CA TRP A 87 10.60 -20.57 3.25
C TRP A 87 10.84 -19.87 1.90
N VAL A 88 10.44 -18.60 1.79
CA VAL A 88 10.54 -17.82 0.54
C VAL A 88 11.80 -16.94 0.51
N THR A 89 12.22 -16.40 1.66
CA THR A 89 13.36 -15.47 1.72
C THR A 89 14.18 -15.60 3.00
N ASP A 90 15.49 -15.61 2.85
CA ASP A 90 16.48 -15.64 3.92
C ASP A 90 17.11 -14.25 4.19
N ASP A 91 16.56 -13.16 3.63
CA ASP A 91 17.14 -11.82 3.77
C ASP A 91 17.31 -11.46 5.26
N PRO A 92 18.56 -11.28 5.73
CA PRO A 92 18.85 -11.05 7.13
C PRO A 92 18.37 -9.69 7.62
N LEU A 93 18.04 -8.77 6.72
CA LEU A 93 17.55 -7.44 7.04
C LEU A 93 16.03 -7.41 7.28
N ILE A 94 15.30 -8.49 6.95
CA ILE A 94 13.90 -8.66 7.39
C ILE A 94 13.92 -9.13 8.84
N LYS A 95 13.49 -8.24 9.75
CA LYS A 95 13.38 -8.50 11.19
C LYS A 95 11.92 -8.49 11.64
N PRO A 96 11.50 -9.40 12.54
CA PRO A 96 10.11 -9.48 12.96
C PRO A 96 9.72 -8.24 13.77
N ARG A 97 8.62 -7.61 13.38
CA ARG A 97 8.11 -6.38 14.00
C ARG A 97 6.58 -6.33 13.85
N PRO A 98 5.81 -6.13 14.93
CA PRO A 98 4.35 -6.03 14.87
C PRO A 98 3.91 -4.62 14.41
N THR A 99 4.33 -4.19 13.23
CA THR A 99 3.99 -2.86 12.69
C THR A 99 4.00 -2.82 11.15
N PHE A 100 3.20 -1.92 10.57
CA PHE A 100 3.23 -1.61 9.14
C PHE A 100 4.51 -0.83 8.79
N HIS A 101 5.34 -1.35 7.88
CA HIS A 101 6.53 -0.63 7.43
C HIS A 101 6.17 0.28 6.26
N TYR A 102 5.63 1.45 6.58
CA TYR A 102 5.29 2.48 5.61
C TYR A 102 6.52 3.28 5.20
N ARG A 103 6.95 3.17 3.94
CA ARG A 103 8.27 3.66 3.45
C ARG A 103 8.20 4.91 2.57
N LEU A 104 7.01 5.42 2.22
CA LEU A 104 6.86 6.61 1.37
C LEU A 104 7.31 7.94 1.99
N PRO A 105 7.07 8.22 3.29
CA PRO A 105 7.36 9.55 3.86
C PRO A 105 8.79 10.01 3.62
N ASN A 106 8.97 11.31 3.30
CA ASN A 106 10.28 11.95 3.25
C ASN A 106 10.65 12.48 4.65
N SER A 107 11.93 12.41 4.99
CA SER A 107 12.47 13.05 6.19
C SER A 107 13.02 14.43 5.83
N ASN A 108 12.13 15.39 5.65
CA ASN A 108 12.47 16.77 5.28
C ASN A 108 12.74 17.64 6.52
N ILE A 109 13.47 17.08 7.51
CA ILE A 109 13.78 17.73 8.79
C ILE A 109 14.52 19.06 8.67
N HIS A 110 15.07 19.35 7.48
CA HIS A 110 15.78 20.59 7.16
C HIS A 110 14.86 21.69 6.60
N VAL A 111 13.59 21.36 6.27
CA VAL A 111 12.59 22.30 5.78
C VAL A 111 11.78 22.83 6.96
N LEU A 112 11.81 24.13 7.20
CA LEU A 112 11.19 24.75 8.39
C LEU A 112 9.67 24.53 8.49
N GLU A 113 8.98 24.46 7.36
CA GLU A 113 7.52 24.29 7.29
C GLU A 113 7.09 22.82 7.29
N TRP A 114 8.03 21.88 7.14
CA TRP A 114 7.71 20.46 7.10
C TRP A 114 7.36 19.94 8.49
N GLY A 115 6.40 19.03 8.56
CA GLY A 115 6.17 18.25 9.76
C GLY A 115 5.66 16.84 9.51
N LEU A 116 5.91 15.95 10.48
CA LEU A 116 5.47 14.54 10.44
C LEU A 116 3.95 14.40 10.22
N HIS A 117 3.18 15.40 10.65
CA HIS A 117 1.73 15.45 10.52
C HIS A 117 1.25 15.28 9.07
N GLU A 118 2.00 15.72 8.06
CA GLU A 118 1.64 15.56 6.65
C GLU A 118 1.48 14.07 6.29
N SER A 119 2.52 13.29 6.59
CA SER A 119 2.53 11.84 6.31
C SER A 119 1.63 11.05 7.26
N TRP A 120 1.46 11.53 8.49
CA TRP A 120 0.53 10.94 9.45
C TRP A 120 -0.93 11.09 8.99
N ASN A 121 -1.31 12.27 8.52
CA ASN A 121 -2.67 12.52 8.04
C ASN A 121 -3.01 11.66 6.80
N ASP A 122 -2.04 11.44 5.91
CA ASP A 122 -2.21 10.53 4.77
C ASP A 122 -2.42 9.08 5.24
N TRP A 123 -1.71 8.63 6.29
CA TRP A 123 -1.93 7.32 6.89
C TRP A 123 -3.31 7.22 7.58
N VAL A 124 -3.75 8.26 8.28
CA VAL A 124 -5.08 8.30 8.90
C VAL A 124 -6.20 8.08 7.87
N GLU A 125 -6.06 8.55 6.63
CA GLU A 125 -7.03 8.22 5.57
C GLU A 125 -7.05 6.73 5.20
N VAL A 126 -5.90 6.05 5.25
CA VAL A 126 -5.82 4.59 5.10
C VAL A 126 -6.59 3.90 6.24
N GLU A 127 -6.38 4.33 7.49
CA GLU A 127 -7.06 3.75 8.66
C GLU A 127 -8.57 3.99 8.60
N ASN A 128 -8.99 5.23 8.30
CA ASN A 128 -10.39 5.61 8.17
C ASN A 128 -11.10 4.80 7.09
N LEU A 129 -10.42 4.55 5.95
CA LEU A 129 -10.98 3.74 4.88
C LEU A 129 -11.01 2.25 5.27
N ALA A 130 -9.96 1.72 5.87
CA ALA A 130 -9.89 0.33 6.32
C ALA A 130 -10.95 -0.01 7.38
N ALA A 131 -11.30 0.97 8.23
CA ALA A 131 -12.34 0.83 9.26
C ALA A 131 -13.78 0.87 8.71
N ASP A 132 -14.00 1.45 7.52
CA ASP A 132 -15.31 1.55 6.89
C ASP A 132 -15.46 0.50 5.78
N ARG A 133 -15.99 -0.68 6.13
CA ARG A 133 -16.14 -1.82 5.20
C ARG A 133 -16.92 -1.44 3.94
N TYR A 134 -18.00 -0.65 4.07
CA TYR A 134 -18.85 -0.31 2.93
C TYR A 134 -18.13 0.64 1.98
N ARG A 135 -17.46 1.67 2.51
CA ARG A 135 -16.66 2.61 1.72
C ARG A 135 -15.46 1.89 1.08
N LEU A 136 -14.76 1.03 1.81
CA LEU A 136 -13.64 0.25 1.28
C LEU A 136 -14.09 -0.66 0.13
N HIS A 137 -15.17 -1.42 0.31
CA HIS A 137 -15.70 -2.31 -0.72
C HIS A 137 -16.10 -1.53 -1.98
N SER A 138 -16.79 -0.41 -1.81
CA SER A 138 -17.21 0.45 -2.93
C SER A 138 -16.01 1.03 -3.68
N LEU A 139 -14.97 1.46 -2.95
CA LEU A 139 -13.76 1.99 -3.57
C LEU A 139 -12.95 0.89 -4.28
N CYS A 140 -12.84 -0.30 -3.67
CA CYS A 140 -12.22 -1.48 -4.28
C CYS A 140 -12.91 -1.85 -5.61
N ALA A 141 -14.24 -1.82 -5.66
CA ALA A 141 -15.01 -2.09 -6.87
C ALA A 141 -14.76 -1.02 -7.95
N ALA A 142 -14.78 0.26 -7.57
CA ALA A 142 -14.49 1.36 -8.48
C ALA A 142 -13.05 1.30 -9.01
N TYR A 143 -12.08 0.97 -8.16
CA TYR A 143 -10.67 0.84 -8.54
C TYR A 143 -10.43 -0.39 -9.42
N SER A 144 -11.07 -1.52 -9.12
CA SER A 144 -11.03 -2.71 -9.96
C SER A 144 -11.56 -2.44 -11.37
N GLU A 145 -12.68 -1.72 -11.50
CA GLU A 145 -13.19 -1.27 -12.81
C GLU A 145 -12.22 -0.31 -13.51
N TYR A 146 -11.63 0.62 -12.76
CA TYR A 146 -10.61 1.51 -13.30
C TYR A 146 -9.40 0.74 -13.87
N LEU A 147 -8.92 -0.29 -13.16
CA LEU A 147 -7.77 -1.11 -13.54
C LEU A 147 -8.06 -2.05 -14.73
N ARG A 148 -9.33 -2.38 -15.00
CA ARG A 148 -9.75 -3.16 -16.18
C ARG A 148 -9.50 -2.40 -17.50
N ASN A 149 -9.34 -1.08 -17.47
CA ASN A 149 -9.10 -0.28 -18.67
C ASN A 149 -7.59 -0.04 -18.91
N PRO A 150 -6.96 -0.68 -19.92
CA PRO A 150 -5.51 -0.59 -20.16
C PRO A 150 -5.05 0.84 -20.48
N PHE A 151 -5.91 1.67 -21.08
CA PHE A 151 -5.57 3.05 -21.45
C PHE A 151 -5.48 3.97 -20.23
N ARG A 152 -6.20 3.67 -19.15
CA ARG A 152 -6.15 4.49 -17.91
C ARG A 152 -4.86 4.28 -17.11
N ARG A 153 -4.10 3.22 -17.37
CA ARG A 153 -2.79 3.01 -16.75
C ARG A 153 -1.73 4.04 -17.17
N TRP A 154 -1.90 4.67 -18.33
CA TRP A 154 -0.94 5.62 -18.90
C TRP A 154 -1.38 7.08 -18.77
N TRP A 155 -2.68 7.34 -18.63
CA TRP A 155 -3.27 8.69 -18.65
C TRP A 155 -4.29 8.94 -17.53
N GLY A 156 -4.59 7.93 -16.73
CA GLY A 156 -5.64 7.99 -15.74
C GLY A 156 -5.23 8.78 -14.51
N ARG A 157 -6.20 9.52 -13.98
CA ARG A 157 -6.06 10.46 -12.87
C ARG A 157 -6.79 9.89 -11.66
N TRP A 158 -6.43 8.67 -11.26
CA TRP A 158 -7.08 8.00 -10.13
C TRP A 158 -6.99 8.83 -8.85
N ASP A 159 -5.84 9.48 -8.64
CA ASP A 159 -5.62 10.49 -7.60
C ASP A 159 -6.70 11.59 -7.58
N HIS A 160 -7.18 12.07 -8.73
CA HIS A 160 -8.26 13.05 -8.80
C HIS A 160 -9.63 12.47 -8.46
N VAL A 161 -9.88 11.20 -8.80
CA VAL A 161 -11.11 10.50 -8.41
C VAL A 161 -11.14 10.36 -6.89
N ILE A 162 -10.02 9.94 -6.29
CA ILE A 162 -9.86 9.85 -4.84
C ILE A 162 -10.13 11.20 -4.16
N GLU A 163 -9.45 12.25 -4.62
CA GLU A 163 -9.58 13.58 -4.02
C GLU A 163 -10.98 14.19 -4.18
N ALA A 164 -11.65 13.96 -5.31
CA ALA A 164 -12.95 14.56 -5.58
C ALA A 164 -14.13 13.80 -4.94
N GLN A 165 -14.00 12.49 -4.74
CA GLN A 165 -15.15 11.63 -4.41
C GLN A 165 -14.97 10.82 -3.12
N TRP A 166 -13.74 10.64 -2.65
CA TRP A 166 -13.46 9.66 -1.59
C TRP A 166 -12.76 10.24 -0.37
N ILE A 167 -11.92 11.26 -0.49
CA ILE A 167 -11.36 11.96 0.67
C ILE A 167 -12.37 13.01 1.14
N ARG A 168 -12.75 12.97 2.42
CA ARG A 168 -13.61 13.99 3.02
C ARG A 168 -12.76 15.26 3.23
N ARG A 169 -13.24 16.41 2.78
CA ARG A 169 -12.70 17.72 3.19
C ARG A 169 -13.29 18.15 4.52
#